data_AF-A0A6N7BBG8-F1
#
_entry.id   AF-A0A6N7BBG8-F1
#
_cell.length_a   1.000
_cell.length_b   1.000
_cell.length_c   1.000
_cell.angle_alpha   90.00
_cell.angle_beta   90.00
_cell.angle_gamma   90.00
#
_symmetry.space_group_name_H-M   'P 1'
#
loop_
_entity.id
_entity.type
_entity.pdbx_description
1 polymer ?
#
loop_
_entity_poly.entity_id
_entity_poly.type
_entity_poly.pdbx_seq_one_letter_code
_entity_poly.pdbx_strand_id
1 'polypeptide(L)' 'MRIFSNVLILIFTFSFASYAQEGNPVYAKNGMVVSASTLASQVGLEILKRGGNAVDAA' A
#
# COMPACT_ATOMS: atom_id res chain seq x y z
N MET A 1 41.17 16.83 1.75
CA MET A 1 39.94 17.22 1.02
C MET A 1 39.20 16.05 0.38
N ARG A 2 39.89 15.12 -0.31
CA ARG A 2 39.26 13.94 -0.95
C ARG A 2 38.50 13.00 0.01
N ILE A 3 39.06 12.70 1.17
CA ILE A 3 38.44 11.80 2.17
C ILE A 3 37.15 12.42 2.75
N PHE A 4 37.20 13.71 3.10
CA PHE A 4 36.03 14.43 3.61
C PHE A 4 34.91 14.50 2.56
N SER A 5 35.27 14.76 1.30
CA SER A 5 34.34 14.76 0.17
C SER A 5 33.66 13.39 -0.02
N ASN A 6 34.42 12.30 0.11
CA ASN A 6 33.87 10.94 -0.07
C ASN A 6 32.93 10.55 1.07
N VAL A 7 33.23 10.97 2.31
CA VAL A 7 32.34 10.75 3.46
C VAL A 7 31.02 11.50 3.29
N LEU A 8 31.07 12.75 2.80
CA LEU A 8 29.87 13.55 2.54
C LEU A 8 28.99 12.92 1.45
N ILE A 9 29.61 12.40 0.38
CA ILE A 9 28.90 11.69 -0.70
C ILE A 9 28.25 10.42 -0.15
N LEU A 10 28.96 9.64 0.68
CA LEU A 10 28.42 8.41 1.26
C LEU A 10 27.19 8.68 2.14
N ILE A 11 27.27 9.68 3.01
CA ILE A 11 26.15 10.11 3.88
C ILE A 11 24.95 10.56 3.04
N PHE A 12 25.19 11.34 1.99
CA PHE A 12 24.13 11.81 1.10
C PHE A 12 23.43 10.65 0.37
N THR A 13 24.19 9.69 -0.15
CA THR A 13 23.61 8.52 -0.83
C THR A 13 22.83 7.59 0.11
N PHE A 14 23.25 7.47 1.37
CA PHE A 14 22.58 6.62 2.35
C PHE A 14 21.21 7.19 2.78
N SER A 15 21.09 8.51 2.92
CA SER A 15 19.82 9.17 3.29
C SER A 15 18.71 9.00 2.24
N PHE A 16 19.05 8.79 0.96
CA PHE A 16 18.07 8.55 -0.11
C PHE A 16 17.66 7.07 -0.23
N ALA A 17 18.44 6.13 0.31
CA ALA A 17 18.13 4.70 0.24
C ALA A 17 16.98 4.26 1.18
N SER A 18 16.58 5.12 2.12
CA SER A 18 15.66 4.77 3.22
C SER A 18 14.18 5.06 2.96
N TYR A 19 13.79 5.44 1.74
CA TYR A 19 12.38 5.62 1.38
C TYR A 19 11.73 4.30 0.94
N ALA A 20 11.64 3.33 1.85
CA ALA A 20 10.76 2.19 1.67
C ALA A 20 9.37 2.57 2.22
N GLN A 21 8.37 2.65 1.34
CA GLN A 21 7.01 2.99 1.74
C GLN A 21 6.35 1.73 2.34
N GLU A 22 6.48 1.56 3.66
CA GLU A 22 5.84 0.46 4.38
C GLU A 22 4.39 0.83 4.69
N GLY A 23 3.48 0.46 3.79
CA GLY A 23 2.04 0.54 4.07
C GLY A 23 1.62 -0.66 4.91
N ASN A 24 0.96 -0.42 6.05
CA ASN A 24 0.34 -1.50 6.81
C ASN A 24 -0.74 -2.18 5.94
N PRO A 25 -0.62 -3.46 5.60
CA PRO A 25 -1.64 -4.16 4.83
C PRO A 25 -2.95 -4.22 5.62
N VAL A 26 -4.07 -4.06 4.91
CA VAL A 26 -5.41 -4.24 5.49
C VAL A 26 -5.73 -5.73 5.46
N TYR A 27 -6.28 -6.25 6.55
CA TYR A 27 -6.74 -7.63 6.65
C TYR A 27 -8.24 -7.70 6.91
N ALA A 28 -8.90 -8.70 6.34
CA ALA A 28 -10.30 -8.98 6.58
C ALA A 28 -10.53 -10.49 6.71
N LYS A 29 -11.36 -10.89 7.68
CA LYS A 29 -11.63 -12.31 7.97
C LYS A 29 -12.52 -12.98 6.91
N ASN A 30 -13.53 -12.26 6.43
CA ASN A 30 -14.62 -12.84 5.63
C ASN A 30 -14.54 -12.47 4.14
N GLY A 31 -13.86 -11.37 3.80
CA GLY A 31 -13.76 -10.89 2.43
C GLY A 31 -13.34 -9.42 2.38
N MET A 32 -12.75 -9.02 1.25
CA MET A 32 -12.30 -7.65 0.96
C MET A 32 -12.62 -7.33 -0.49
N VAL A 33 -13.04 -6.09 -0.75
CA VAL A 33 -13.18 -5.54 -2.11
C VAL A 33 -12.20 -4.38 -2.24
N VAL A 34 -11.42 -4.38 -3.34
CA VAL A 34 -10.41 -3.37 -3.63
C VAL A 34 -10.67 -2.80 -5.02
N SER A 35 -10.77 -1.48 -5.12
CA SER A 35 -10.93 -0.76 -6.38
C SER A 35 -10.23 0.59 -6.32
N ALA A 36 -9.90 1.15 -7.49
CA ALA A 36 -9.43 2.53 -7.59
C ALA A 36 -10.49 3.56 -7.14
N SER A 37 -11.77 3.17 -7.12
CA SER A 37 -12.87 4.00 -6.61
C SER A 37 -13.30 3.55 -5.22
N THR A 38 -13.35 4.50 -4.28
CA THR A 38 -13.89 4.28 -2.93
C THR A 38 -15.34 3.82 -2.97
N LEU A 39 -16.15 4.42 -3.85
CA LEU A 39 -17.56 4.06 -4.00
C LEU A 39 -17.73 2.64 -4.56
N ALA A 40 -16.93 2.25 -5.54
CA ALA A 40 -16.98 0.88 -6.08
C ALA A 40 -16.63 -0.16 -5.02
N SER A 41 -15.59 0.12 -4.22
CA SER A 41 -15.20 -0.75 -3.09
C SER A 41 -16.33 -0.87 -2.06
N GLN A 42 -17.05 0.22 -1.79
CA GLN A 42 -18.19 0.22 -0.86
C GLN A 42 -19.38 -0.57 -1.41
N VAL A 43 -19.69 -0.45 -2.70
CA VAL A 43 -20.78 -1.22 -3.35
C VAL A 43 -20.49 -2.71 -3.29
N GLY A 44 -19.29 -3.15 -3.70
CA GLY A 44 -18.91 -4.56 -3.63
C GLY A 44 -18.90 -5.09 -2.19
N LEU A 45 -18.42 -4.28 -1.23
CA LEU A 45 -18.49 -4.62 0.20
C LEU A 45 -19.95 -4.80 0.66
N GLU A 46 -20.87 -3.96 0.20
CA GLU A 46 -22.29 -4.09 0.53
C GLU A 46 -22.91 -5.36 -0.07
N ILE A 47 -22.52 -5.75 -1.28
CA ILE A 47 -22.94 -7.01 -1.91
C ILE A 47 -22.45 -8.21 -1.09
N LEU A 48 -21.17 -8.23 -0.69
CA LEU A 48 -20.65 -9.28 0.20
C LEU A 48 -21.40 -9.33 1.54
N LYS A 49 -21.70 -8.17 2.14
CA LYS A 49 -22.48 -8.09 3.40
C LYS A 49 -23.91 -8.60 3.26
N ARG A 50 -24.50 -8.51 2.06
CA ARG A 50 -25.83 -9.04 1.74
C ARG A 50 -25.82 -10.53 1.39
N GLY A 51 -24.66 -11.19 1.45
CA GLY A 51 -24.51 -12.62 1.19
C GLY A 51 -24.17 -12.97 -0.26
N GLY A 52 -23.85 -11.98 -1.10
CA GLY A 52 -23.31 -12.21 -2.43
C GLY A 52 -21.90 -12.82 -2.37
N ASN A 53 -21.52 -13.52 -3.43
CA ASN A 53 -20.19 -14.12 -3.55
C ASN A 53 -19.17 -13.13 -4.17
N ALA A 54 -17.93 -13.59 -4.40
CA ALA A 54 -16.87 -12.76 -4.97
C ALA A 54 -17.15 -12.30 -6.41
N VAL A 55 -17.93 -13.06 -7.19
CA VAL A 55 -18.35 -12.68 -8.55
C VAL A 55 -19.44 -11.62 -8.50
N ASP A 56 -20.39 -11.73 -7.59
CA ASP A 56 -21.46 -10.73 -7.42
C ASP A 56 -20.88 -9.35 -7.01
N ALA A 57 -19.78 -9.35 -6.25
CA ALA A 57 -19.13 -8.15 -5.71
C ALA A 57 -18.08 -7.49 -6.63
N ALA A 58 -17.73 -8.12 -7.76
CA ALA A 58 -16.68 -7.70 -8.68
C ALA A 58 -17.13 -6.66 -9.72
#